data_AF-A0A7K5I4P4-F1
#
_entry.id   AF-A0A7K5I4P4-F1
#
_cell.length_a   1.000
_cell.length_b   1.000
_cell.length_c   1.000
_cell.angle_alpha   90.00
_cell.angle_beta   90.00
_cell.angle_gamma   90.00
#
_symmetry.space_group_name_H-M   'P 1'
#
loop_
_entity.id
_entity.type
_entity.pdbx_description
1 polymer ?
#
loop_
_entity_poly.entity_id
_entity_poly.type
_entity_poly.pdbx_seq_one_letter_code
_entity_poly.pdbx_strand_id
1 'polypeptide(L)'
;VNRGAEFVTTLRLFYPHADTLCEKDFDWLFDCPQTKQFLEWFCSTVTEENVLSPAEVEAYEALLAAGKPILEGEALKKALQTCCQVPQFPTMIPEDEGPSLEALQQELQELKDYRDCLLRRYNKVQVCAANLQQELSYLEEKQKVVQQDLRKAQMDLKEEICQTSSDLSQISEAAKQLAEWYRDTGKGRPPALLCEMDLSPYMELEQLVTDELERYIQQVLPGTVQAPDARGASEMDGSQEATDRTDAEQTPVLESLGTDGDELLEDQDSYWKELSRIEKAHICAQREVIVTTAKVEGYCAALEWAQRTLKALEENQHAVLQQLRRRAPMLQEQLHALRSNITQTLTHQLPPLLRAEARRATRPILQRQLSLEAARLQGTARRQEEVAEALANQHSRLQLLQLQLKRERKEVDQKDAQLREMETGMKEFRTMLQELQDYFKDANSSHKHCPRTWVDAKDHSAVRLWDMLVGQDQEKRLFCSYEAIEAQCSQLVQEKKVLEAQLAAPVPQLPALESSTEVLYRQLYDSSNQLQLSSPEITKVMQQLTTLQDDLHQMLVDLLSDLKVKRKSLENPIVQTEHNLYVYYYCNEDRLREVVEELEKQVLASSQ
;
A
#
# COMPACT_ATOMS: atom_id res chain seq x y z
N VAL A 1 -40.12 31.98 -52.18
CA VAL A 1 -41.30 32.50 -52.91
C VAL A 1 -40.78 33.60 -53.80
N ASN A 2 -40.85 33.42 -55.13
CA ASN A 2 -40.25 34.35 -56.09
C ASN A 2 -41.16 35.58 -56.24
N ARG A 3 -40.97 36.61 -55.42
CA ARG A 3 -41.85 37.79 -55.36
C ARG A 3 -41.69 38.70 -56.58
N GLY A 4 -40.51 38.72 -57.20
CA GLY A 4 -40.25 39.37 -58.47
C GLY A 4 -41.02 38.76 -59.64
N ALA A 5 -41.34 37.45 -59.58
CA ALA A 5 -42.18 36.81 -60.58
C ALA A 5 -43.64 37.32 -60.50
N GLU A 6 -44.19 37.43 -59.29
CA GLU A 6 -45.53 38.00 -59.06
C GLU A 6 -45.62 39.44 -59.60
N PHE A 7 -44.60 40.26 -59.33
CA PHE A 7 -44.53 41.64 -59.83
C PHE A 7 -44.53 41.74 -61.37
N VAL A 8 -43.71 40.92 -62.04
CA VAL A 8 -43.66 40.90 -63.51
C VAL A 8 -44.96 40.36 -64.10
N THR A 9 -45.62 39.39 -63.45
CA THR A 9 -46.95 38.92 -63.88
C THR A 9 -48.02 40.00 -63.78
N THR A 10 -48.01 40.82 -62.73
CA THR A 10 -48.93 41.96 -62.60
C THR A 10 -48.63 43.05 -63.65
N LEU A 11 -47.36 43.30 -63.97
CA LEU A 11 -46.96 44.26 -65.01
C LEU A 11 -47.38 43.84 -66.43
N ARG A 12 -47.47 42.54 -66.72
CA ARG A 12 -47.94 42.04 -68.03
C ARG A 12 -49.35 42.52 -68.38
N LEU A 13 -50.16 42.88 -67.39
CA LEU A 13 -51.53 43.32 -67.60
C LEU A 13 -51.63 44.67 -68.33
N PHE A 14 -50.60 45.53 -68.25
CA PHE A 14 -50.68 46.89 -68.80
C PHE A 14 -49.37 47.44 -69.41
N TYR A 15 -48.23 46.76 -69.26
CA TYR A 15 -46.96 47.20 -69.83
C TYR A 15 -46.55 46.36 -71.06
N PRO A 16 -46.47 46.94 -72.28
CA PRO A 16 -46.26 46.20 -73.53
C PRO A 16 -44.90 45.49 -73.66
N HIS A 17 -43.91 45.87 -72.85
CA HIS A 17 -42.57 45.25 -72.88
C HIS A 17 -42.30 44.38 -71.65
N ALA A 18 -43.33 44.03 -70.86
CA ALA A 18 -43.19 43.23 -69.65
C ALA A 18 -42.52 41.86 -69.92
N ASP A 19 -42.75 41.28 -71.09
CA ASP A 19 -42.15 39.99 -71.49
C ASP A 19 -40.64 40.04 -71.78
N THR A 20 -40.06 41.25 -71.86
CA THR A 20 -38.61 41.44 -72.02
C THR A 20 -37.87 41.61 -70.68
N LEU A 21 -38.59 41.69 -69.56
CA LEU A 21 -38.04 41.91 -68.24
C LEU A 21 -37.72 40.56 -67.54
N CYS A 22 -36.59 40.49 -66.85
CA CYS A 22 -36.19 39.30 -66.09
C CYS A 22 -36.76 39.31 -64.67
N GLU A 23 -37.56 38.31 -64.31
CA GLU A 23 -38.25 38.20 -63.01
C GLU A 23 -37.32 38.32 -61.79
N LYS A 24 -36.07 37.85 -61.92
CA LYS A 24 -35.07 37.85 -60.83
C LYS A 24 -34.46 39.23 -60.56
N ASP A 25 -34.52 40.14 -61.52
CA ASP A 25 -33.95 41.49 -61.36
C ASP A 25 -34.83 42.38 -60.47
N PHE A 26 -36.02 41.90 -60.06
CA PHE A 26 -36.99 42.65 -59.26
C PHE A 26 -37.20 42.10 -57.85
N ASP A 27 -36.58 40.97 -57.48
CA ASP A 27 -36.73 40.41 -56.12
C ASP A 27 -36.20 41.38 -55.04
N TRP A 28 -35.11 42.12 -55.33
CA TRP A 28 -34.51 43.07 -54.38
C TRP A 28 -35.43 44.25 -54.00
N LEU A 29 -36.40 44.60 -54.86
CA LEU A 29 -37.34 45.70 -54.60
C LEU A 29 -38.29 45.40 -53.44
N PHE A 30 -38.52 44.11 -53.14
CA PHE A 30 -39.33 43.66 -52.00
C PHE A 30 -38.58 43.63 -50.67
N ASP A 31 -37.25 43.73 -50.71
CA ASP A 31 -36.40 43.78 -49.51
C ASP A 31 -36.28 45.21 -48.93
N CYS A 32 -36.61 46.24 -49.73
CA CYS A 32 -36.68 47.62 -49.26
C CYS A 32 -38.01 47.88 -48.51
N PRO A 33 -37.99 48.23 -47.21
CA PRO A 33 -39.22 48.38 -46.42
C PRO A 33 -40.11 49.54 -46.88
N GLN A 34 -39.55 50.57 -47.54
CA GLN A 34 -40.33 51.69 -48.09
C GLN A 34 -41.15 51.30 -49.32
N THR A 35 -40.67 50.37 -50.15
CA THR A 35 -41.36 49.93 -51.38
C THR A 35 -42.17 48.65 -51.18
N LYS A 36 -41.84 47.84 -50.17
CA LYS A 36 -42.49 46.56 -49.89
C LYS A 36 -44.02 46.67 -49.74
N GLN A 37 -44.51 47.62 -48.93
CA GLN A 37 -45.95 47.79 -48.73
C GLN A 37 -46.68 48.17 -50.02
N PHE A 38 -46.08 49.03 -50.84
CA PHE A 38 -46.63 49.40 -52.13
C PHE A 38 -46.62 48.23 -53.11
N LEU A 39 -45.53 47.46 -53.18
CA LEU A 39 -45.40 46.32 -54.09
C LEU A 39 -46.31 45.16 -53.70
N GLU A 40 -46.48 44.89 -52.40
CA GLU A 40 -47.45 43.91 -51.90
C GLU A 40 -48.90 44.34 -52.21
N TRP A 41 -49.23 45.62 -52.03
CA TRP A 41 -50.52 46.16 -52.46
C TRP A 41 -50.72 46.06 -53.98
N PHE A 42 -49.72 46.46 -54.77
CA PHE A 42 -49.78 46.46 -56.23
C PHE A 42 -49.99 45.05 -56.79
N CYS A 43 -49.25 44.05 -56.29
CA CYS A 43 -49.39 42.66 -56.75
C CYS A 43 -50.68 41.99 -56.26
N SER A 44 -51.27 42.45 -55.16
CA SER A 44 -52.54 41.88 -54.63
C SER A 44 -53.79 42.57 -55.15
N THR A 45 -53.71 43.84 -55.56
CA THR A 45 -54.89 44.66 -55.89
C THR A 45 -55.06 44.88 -57.40
N VAL A 46 -53.97 44.88 -58.17
CA VAL A 46 -54.05 45.04 -59.63
C VAL A 46 -54.28 43.67 -60.26
N THR A 47 -55.55 43.39 -60.58
CA THR A 47 -56.01 42.19 -61.27
C THR A 47 -56.60 42.55 -62.64
N GLU A 48 -56.86 41.55 -63.49
CA GLU A 48 -57.50 41.73 -64.80
C GLU A 48 -58.84 42.52 -64.72
N GLU A 49 -59.53 42.48 -63.58
CA GLU A 49 -60.79 43.20 -63.36
C GLU A 49 -60.60 44.72 -63.18
N ASN A 50 -59.39 45.16 -62.81
CA ASN A 50 -59.08 46.55 -62.47
C ASN A 50 -58.25 47.27 -63.56
N VAL A 51 -57.95 46.58 -64.67
CA VAL A 51 -57.13 47.09 -65.78
C VAL A 51 -57.96 47.02 -67.05
N LEU A 52 -58.15 48.16 -67.71
CA LEU A 52 -58.88 48.22 -68.98
C LEU A 52 -58.13 47.46 -70.07
N SER A 53 -58.76 46.43 -70.62
CA SER A 53 -58.18 45.68 -71.74
C SER A 53 -58.20 46.54 -73.02
N PRO A 54 -57.26 46.32 -73.96
CA PRO A 54 -57.25 47.06 -75.22
C PRO A 54 -58.53 46.86 -76.04
N ALA A 55 -59.20 45.70 -75.91
CA ALA A 55 -60.50 45.43 -76.53
C ALA A 55 -61.64 46.26 -75.91
N GLU A 56 -61.61 46.52 -74.61
CA GLU A 56 -62.57 47.39 -73.93
C GLU A 56 -62.34 48.86 -74.27
N VAL A 57 -61.09 49.28 -74.43
CA VAL A 57 -60.74 50.63 -74.92
C VAL A 57 -61.23 50.81 -76.36
N GLU A 58 -61.00 49.83 -77.24
CA GLU A 58 -61.54 49.86 -78.62
C GLU A 58 -63.08 49.84 -78.64
N ALA A 59 -63.73 49.06 -77.75
CA ALA A 59 -65.19 49.05 -77.62
C ALA A 59 -65.73 50.39 -77.09
N TYR A 60 -65.02 51.04 -76.17
CA TYR A 60 -65.35 52.36 -75.66
C TYR A 60 -65.17 53.46 -76.73
N GLU A 61 -64.09 53.42 -77.49
CA GLU A 61 -63.86 54.31 -78.64
C GLU A 61 -64.91 54.10 -79.74
N ALA A 62 -65.31 52.85 -80.00
CA ALA A 62 -66.40 52.53 -80.91
C ALA A 62 -67.77 53.03 -80.41
N LEU A 63 -68.02 53.02 -79.10
CA LEU A 63 -69.22 53.59 -78.49
C LEU A 63 -69.25 55.12 -78.55
N LEU A 64 -68.10 55.78 -78.36
CA LEU A 64 -67.92 57.23 -78.58
C LEU A 64 -68.16 57.59 -80.05
N ALA A 65 -67.60 56.83 -80.98
CA ALA A 65 -67.78 57.02 -82.42
C ALA A 65 -69.23 56.77 -82.89
N ALA A 66 -69.98 55.91 -82.18
CA ALA A 66 -71.38 55.61 -82.46
C ALA A 66 -72.38 56.64 -81.89
N GLY A 67 -71.92 57.67 -81.16
CA GLY A 67 -72.72 58.81 -80.72
C GLY A 67 -73.83 58.48 -79.69
N LYS A 68 -73.71 57.36 -78.96
CA LYS A 68 -74.65 56.98 -77.90
C LYS A 68 -74.30 57.68 -76.57
N PRO A 69 -75.28 58.07 -75.74
CA PRO A 69 -74.99 58.70 -74.45
C PRO A 69 -74.33 57.70 -73.50
N ILE A 70 -73.11 57.99 -73.07
CA ILE A 70 -72.40 57.22 -72.05
C ILE A 70 -72.96 57.65 -70.69
N LEU A 71 -73.32 56.67 -69.86
CA LEU A 71 -73.94 56.93 -68.55
C LEU A 71 -72.85 57.37 -67.57
N GLU A 72 -72.78 58.68 -67.32
CA GLU A 72 -71.82 59.30 -66.39
C GLU A 72 -72.54 59.99 -65.21
N GLY A 73 -71.88 60.00 -64.04
CA GLY A 73 -72.35 60.72 -62.85
C GLY A 73 -73.72 60.25 -62.32
N GLU A 74 -74.64 61.18 -62.12
CA GLU A 74 -75.95 60.93 -61.48
C GLU A 74 -76.86 59.99 -62.31
N ALA A 75 -76.66 59.91 -63.62
CA ALA A 75 -77.41 58.98 -64.48
C ALA A 75 -76.99 57.51 -64.25
N LEU A 76 -75.70 57.26 -64.02
CA LEU A 76 -75.15 55.94 -63.64
C LEU A 76 -75.59 55.56 -62.22
N LYS A 77 -75.58 56.53 -61.30
CA LYS A 77 -76.02 56.35 -59.91
C LYS A 77 -77.49 55.95 -59.82
N LYS A 78 -78.36 56.56 -60.64
CA LYS A 78 -79.77 56.17 -60.78
C LYS A 78 -79.94 54.80 -61.42
N ALA A 79 -79.15 54.45 -62.44
CA ALA A 79 -79.20 53.11 -63.05
C ALA A 79 -78.80 52.01 -62.05
N LEU A 80 -77.72 52.21 -61.28
CA LEU A 80 -77.28 51.31 -60.21
C LEU A 80 -78.31 51.17 -59.08
N GLN A 81 -78.93 52.28 -58.64
CA GLN A 81 -80.01 52.23 -57.65
C GLN A 81 -81.26 51.48 -58.17
N THR A 82 -81.50 51.49 -59.48
CA THR A 82 -82.62 50.76 -60.09
C THR A 82 -82.31 49.26 -60.20
N CYS A 83 -81.05 48.88 -60.43
CA CYS A 83 -80.60 47.48 -60.44
C CYS A 83 -80.55 46.84 -59.04
N CYS A 84 -80.30 47.62 -57.98
CA CYS A 84 -80.25 47.11 -56.60
C CYS A 84 -81.63 46.79 -55.98
N GLN A 85 -82.75 47.07 -56.66
CA GLN A 85 -84.12 46.81 -56.14
C GLN A 85 -84.81 45.57 -56.73
N VAL A 86 -84.10 44.73 -57.49
CA VAL A 86 -84.61 43.44 -57.97
C VAL A 86 -83.98 42.30 -57.17
N PRO A 87 -84.72 41.61 -56.30
CA PRO A 87 -84.20 40.46 -55.56
C PRO A 87 -84.29 39.23 -56.46
N GLN A 88 -83.31 39.04 -57.35
CA GLN A 88 -83.05 37.77 -58.06
C GLN A 88 -81.75 37.86 -58.89
N PHE A 89 -80.60 37.83 -58.23
CA PHE A 89 -79.35 37.30 -58.78
C PHE A 89 -78.65 36.45 -57.72
N PRO A 90 -77.99 35.33 -58.09
CA PRO A 90 -77.43 34.37 -57.14
C PRO A 90 -76.26 35.03 -56.40
N THR A 91 -76.34 34.99 -55.07
CA THR A 91 -75.28 35.36 -54.16
C THR A 91 -74.13 34.35 -54.33
N MET A 92 -73.17 34.65 -55.20
CA MET A 92 -71.84 34.01 -55.19
C MET A 92 -70.98 34.78 -54.17
N ILE A 93 -71.27 34.54 -52.90
CA ILE A 93 -70.28 34.65 -51.83
C ILE A 93 -69.99 33.18 -51.50
N PRO A 94 -68.76 32.66 -51.64
CA PRO A 94 -68.47 31.34 -51.12
C PRO A 94 -68.64 31.41 -49.61
N GLU A 95 -69.62 30.69 -49.07
CA GLU A 95 -69.56 30.26 -47.69
C GLU A 95 -68.26 29.47 -47.54
N ASP A 96 -67.31 30.04 -46.80
CA ASP A 96 -66.23 29.26 -46.21
C ASP A 96 -66.88 28.36 -45.16
N GLU A 97 -67.29 27.17 -45.58
CA GLU A 97 -67.69 26.08 -44.69
C GLU A 97 -66.57 25.91 -43.66
N GLY A 98 -66.84 26.27 -42.40
CA GLY A 98 -66.02 25.80 -41.29
C GLY A 98 -65.85 24.28 -41.38
N PRO A 99 -64.74 23.72 -40.88
CA PRO A 99 -64.36 22.32 -41.13
C PRO A 99 -65.53 21.38 -40.85
N SER A 100 -65.80 20.46 -41.78
CA SER A 100 -66.95 19.54 -41.72
C SER A 100 -66.98 18.75 -40.41
N LEU A 101 -68.17 18.35 -39.95
CA LEU A 101 -68.35 17.63 -38.68
C LEU A 101 -67.56 16.30 -38.64
N GLU A 102 -67.30 15.71 -39.81
CA GLU A 102 -66.44 14.53 -39.99
C GLU A 102 -64.95 14.87 -39.76
N ALA A 103 -64.47 16.02 -40.24
CA ALA A 103 -63.09 16.48 -39.98
C ALA A 103 -62.83 16.72 -38.49
N LEU A 104 -63.78 17.33 -37.78
CA LEU A 104 -63.71 17.51 -36.32
C LEU A 104 -63.75 16.19 -35.55
N GLN A 105 -64.52 15.19 -36.00
CA GLN A 105 -64.51 13.84 -35.40
C GLN A 105 -63.17 13.13 -35.63
N GLN A 106 -62.57 13.29 -36.81
CA GLN A 106 -61.28 12.73 -37.15
C GLN A 106 -60.17 13.38 -36.32
N GLU A 107 -60.16 14.71 -36.18
CA GLU A 107 -59.22 15.42 -35.28
C GLU A 107 -59.36 14.98 -33.82
N LEU A 108 -60.60 14.78 -33.34
CA LEU A 108 -60.84 14.33 -31.97
C LEU A 108 -60.32 12.89 -31.76
N GLN A 109 -60.42 12.03 -32.77
CA GLN A 109 -59.85 10.68 -32.73
C GLN A 109 -58.30 10.71 -32.76
N GLU A 110 -57.70 11.54 -33.61
CA GLU A 110 -56.25 11.74 -33.67
C GLU A 110 -55.69 12.30 -32.34
N LEU A 111 -56.40 13.25 -31.72
CA LEU A 111 -56.03 13.78 -30.39
C LEU A 111 -56.15 12.73 -29.28
N LYS A 112 -57.15 11.84 -29.35
CA LYS A 112 -57.25 10.71 -28.41
C LYS A 112 -56.09 9.74 -28.60
N ASP A 113 -55.76 9.40 -29.84
CA ASP A 113 -54.64 8.51 -30.14
C ASP A 113 -53.30 9.14 -29.74
N TYR A 114 -53.14 10.45 -29.94
CA TYR A 114 -52.00 11.24 -29.48
C TYR A 114 -51.89 11.25 -27.95
N ARG A 115 -52.99 11.47 -27.23
CA ARG A 115 -53.04 11.39 -25.77
C ARG A 115 -52.65 10.01 -25.28
N ASP A 116 -53.18 8.95 -25.88
CA ASP A 116 -52.88 7.57 -25.48
C ASP A 116 -51.41 7.21 -25.77
N CYS A 117 -50.82 7.75 -26.85
CA CYS A 117 -49.39 7.65 -27.12
C CYS A 117 -48.54 8.37 -26.07
N LEU A 118 -48.92 9.59 -25.67
CA LEU A 118 -48.26 10.33 -24.59
C LEU A 118 -48.33 9.57 -23.26
N LEU A 119 -49.49 8.98 -22.95
CA LEU A 119 -49.70 8.20 -21.73
C LEU A 119 -48.82 6.94 -21.71
N ARG A 120 -48.71 6.22 -22.83
CA ARG A 120 -47.77 5.08 -22.95
C ARG A 120 -46.31 5.52 -22.79
N ARG A 121 -45.93 6.68 -23.34
CA ARG A 121 -44.58 7.23 -23.19
C ARG A 121 -44.29 7.62 -21.75
N TYR A 122 -45.24 8.28 -21.09
CA TYR A 122 -45.16 8.62 -19.66
C TYR A 122 -45.00 7.36 -18.80
N ASN A 123 -45.85 6.34 -19.00
CA ASN A 123 -45.77 5.08 -18.25
C ASN A 123 -44.42 4.37 -18.47
N LYS A 124 -43.88 4.36 -19.70
CA LYS A 124 -42.54 3.82 -19.98
C LYS A 124 -41.46 4.57 -19.21
N VAL A 125 -41.50 5.91 -19.21
CA VAL A 125 -40.52 6.73 -18.48
C VAL A 125 -40.64 6.50 -16.97
N GLN A 126 -41.87 6.37 -16.45
CA GLN A 126 -42.11 6.10 -15.03
C GLN A 126 -41.55 4.74 -14.60
N VAL A 127 -41.73 3.69 -15.40
CA VAL A 127 -41.13 2.36 -15.15
C VAL A 127 -39.60 2.43 -15.20
N CYS A 128 -39.02 3.12 -16.19
CA CYS A 128 -37.58 3.32 -16.26
C CYS A 128 -37.04 4.09 -15.04
N ALA A 129 -37.75 5.12 -14.57
CA ALA A 129 -37.39 5.86 -13.38
C ALA A 129 -37.43 4.97 -12.12
N ALA A 130 -38.46 4.13 -11.97
CA ALA A 130 -38.57 3.18 -10.87
C ALA A 130 -37.44 2.14 -10.88
N ASN A 131 -37.10 1.59 -12.05
CA ASN A 131 -35.99 0.64 -12.20
C ASN A 131 -34.64 1.30 -11.86
N LEU A 132 -34.39 2.53 -12.33
CA LEU A 132 -33.18 3.27 -11.97
C LEU A 132 -33.11 3.56 -10.47
N GLN A 133 -34.22 3.91 -9.82
CA GLN A 133 -34.29 4.10 -8.38
C GLN A 133 -33.95 2.81 -7.62
N GLN A 134 -34.40 1.66 -8.11
CA GLN A 134 -34.08 0.36 -7.53
C GLN A 134 -32.59 0.01 -7.69
N GLU A 135 -32.02 0.22 -8.89
CA GLU A 135 -30.58 0.01 -9.12
C GLU A 135 -29.73 0.93 -8.26
N LEU A 136 -30.12 2.20 -8.10
CA LEU A 136 -29.45 3.14 -7.20
C LEU A 136 -29.46 2.64 -5.75
N SER A 137 -30.61 2.20 -5.24
CA SER A 137 -30.68 1.68 -3.87
C SER A 137 -29.87 0.39 -3.67
N TYR A 138 -29.83 -0.49 -4.69
CA TYR A 138 -28.97 -1.67 -4.68
C TYR A 138 -27.47 -1.33 -4.67
N LEU A 139 -27.05 -0.34 -5.49
CA LEU A 139 -25.67 0.13 -5.53
C LEU A 139 -25.26 0.83 -4.23
N GLU A 140 -26.15 1.62 -3.62
CA GLU A 140 -25.92 2.22 -2.30
C GLU A 140 -25.70 1.16 -1.23
N GLU A 141 -26.51 0.09 -1.24
CA GLU A 141 -26.36 -1.02 -0.29
C GLU A 141 -25.00 -1.74 -0.49
N LYS A 142 -24.61 -2.00 -1.74
CA LYS A 142 -23.27 -2.54 -2.06
C LYS A 142 -22.14 -1.62 -1.62
N GLN A 143 -22.28 -0.31 -1.83
CA GLN A 143 -21.29 0.67 -1.40
C GLN A 143 -21.12 0.65 0.11
N LYS A 144 -22.21 0.54 0.88
CA LYS A 144 -22.15 0.41 2.35
C LYS A 144 -21.38 -0.84 2.77
N VAL A 145 -21.63 -1.98 2.13
CA VAL A 145 -20.91 -3.24 2.42
C VAL A 145 -19.42 -3.09 2.13
N VAL A 146 -19.05 -2.59 0.94
CA VAL A 146 -17.64 -2.36 0.57
C VAL A 146 -16.96 -1.37 1.50
N GLN A 147 -17.65 -0.30 1.92
CA GLN A 147 -17.12 0.64 2.91
C GLN A 147 -16.92 0.00 4.29
N GLN A 148 -17.81 -0.89 4.72
CA GLN A 148 -17.63 -1.63 5.97
C GLN A 148 -16.43 -2.57 5.89
N ASP A 149 -16.28 -3.30 4.79
CA ASP A 149 -15.15 -4.21 4.60
C ASP A 149 -13.82 -3.47 4.48
N LEU A 150 -13.80 -2.31 3.79
CA LEU A 150 -12.64 -1.43 3.76
C LEU A 150 -12.27 -0.93 5.16
N ARG A 151 -13.26 -0.55 5.98
CA ARG A 151 -13.01 -0.13 7.36
C ARG A 151 -12.44 -1.27 8.20
N LYS A 152 -12.95 -2.50 8.06
CA LYS A 152 -12.41 -3.68 8.74
C LYS A 152 -10.95 -3.91 8.34
N ALA A 153 -10.66 -3.98 7.04
CA ALA A 153 -9.30 -4.16 6.54
C ALA A 153 -8.34 -3.05 7.01
N GLN A 154 -8.81 -1.81 7.12
CA GLN A 154 -8.03 -0.70 7.69
C GLN A 154 -7.75 -0.87 9.19
N MET A 155 -8.68 -1.43 9.96
CA MET A 155 -8.45 -1.73 11.37
C MET A 155 -7.47 -2.89 11.53
N ASP A 156 -7.64 -3.96 10.75
CA ASP A 156 -6.73 -5.12 10.75
C ASP A 156 -5.30 -4.70 10.39
N LEU A 157 -5.13 -3.89 9.34
CA LEU A 157 -3.82 -3.36 8.95
C LEU A 157 -3.20 -2.47 10.03
N LYS A 158 -4.00 -1.66 10.72
CA LYS A 158 -3.50 -0.84 11.84
C LYS A 158 -3.04 -1.71 13.01
N GLU A 159 -3.78 -2.77 13.32
CA GLU A 159 -3.40 -3.73 14.36
C GLU A 159 -2.06 -4.40 14.02
N GLU A 160 -1.90 -4.90 12.80
CA GLU A 160 -0.63 -5.48 12.30
C GLU A 160 0.52 -4.47 12.36
N ILE A 161 0.30 -3.20 11.98
CA ILE A 161 1.32 -2.13 12.09
C ILE A 161 1.68 -1.87 13.56
N CYS A 162 0.70 -1.83 14.47
CA CYS A 162 0.94 -1.66 15.90
C CYS A 162 1.72 -2.85 16.49
N GLN A 163 1.38 -4.08 16.10
CA GLN A 163 2.07 -5.27 16.55
C GLN A 163 3.51 -5.31 16.05
N THR A 164 3.72 -5.13 14.74
CA THR A 164 5.06 -5.11 14.14
C THR A 164 5.94 -3.99 14.68
N SER A 165 5.38 -2.80 14.92
CA SER A 165 6.13 -1.69 15.53
C SER A 165 6.49 -1.95 16.99
N SER A 166 5.61 -2.58 17.76
CA SER A 166 5.91 -3.07 19.12
C SER A 166 7.06 -4.07 19.07
N ASP A 167 6.98 -5.09 18.21
CA ASP A 167 8.01 -6.14 18.10
C ASP A 167 9.36 -5.55 17.69
N LEU A 168 9.37 -4.64 16.71
CA LEU A 168 10.58 -3.90 16.31
C LEU A 168 11.16 -3.07 17.45
N SER A 169 10.31 -2.42 18.26
CA SER A 169 10.77 -1.65 19.42
C SER A 169 11.42 -2.55 20.47
N GLN A 170 10.83 -3.71 20.76
CA GLN A 170 11.36 -4.69 21.71
C GLN A 170 12.69 -5.26 21.23
N ILE A 171 12.80 -5.61 19.94
CA ILE A 171 14.05 -6.06 19.34
C ILE A 171 15.11 -4.97 19.43
N SER A 172 14.75 -3.71 19.16
CA SER A 172 15.69 -2.59 19.25
C SER A 172 16.19 -2.36 20.68
N GLU A 173 15.33 -2.56 21.68
CA GLU A 173 15.67 -2.40 23.08
C GLU A 173 16.55 -3.55 23.56
N ALA A 174 16.21 -4.79 23.21
CA ALA A 174 17.06 -5.96 23.47
C ALA A 174 18.45 -5.82 22.81
N ALA A 175 18.51 -5.31 21.57
CA ALA A 175 19.77 -5.06 20.89
C ALA A 175 20.60 -3.96 21.59
N LYS A 176 19.97 -2.89 22.09
CA LYS A 176 20.64 -1.86 22.90
C LYS A 176 21.16 -2.43 24.21
N GLN A 177 20.36 -3.22 24.93
CA GLN A 177 20.77 -3.88 26.16
C GLN A 177 21.95 -4.82 25.92
N LEU A 178 21.93 -5.61 24.84
CA LEU A 178 23.07 -6.44 24.45
C LEU A 178 24.31 -5.59 24.12
N ALA A 179 24.16 -4.51 23.36
CA ALA A 179 25.27 -3.63 23.02
C ALA A 179 25.88 -2.94 24.25
N GLU A 180 25.06 -2.54 25.23
CA GLU A 180 25.51 -2.01 26.51
C GLU A 180 26.22 -3.08 27.33
N TRP A 181 25.66 -4.30 27.39
CA TRP A 181 26.24 -5.43 28.09
C TRP A 181 27.65 -5.79 27.57
N TYR A 182 27.85 -5.77 26.26
CA TYR A 182 29.17 -5.98 25.66
C TYR A 182 30.10 -4.76 25.81
N ARG A 183 29.58 -3.53 25.90
CA ARG A 183 30.40 -2.31 26.09
C ARG A 183 30.97 -2.21 27.51
N ASP A 184 30.25 -2.72 28.50
CA ASP A 184 30.68 -2.69 29.91
C ASP A 184 31.65 -3.82 30.30
N THR A 185 32.08 -4.67 29.35
CA THR A 185 33.09 -5.74 29.55
C THR A 185 34.44 -5.23 30.07
N GLY A 186 34.71 -3.92 30.04
CA GLY A 186 35.91 -3.29 30.61
C GLY A 186 35.78 -2.68 32.02
N LYS A 187 34.59 -2.67 32.65
CA LYS A 187 34.33 -1.95 33.91
C LYS A 187 34.08 -2.88 35.12
N GLY A 188 35.02 -3.78 35.39
CA GLY A 188 35.03 -4.56 36.64
C GLY A 188 33.99 -5.69 36.73
N ARG A 189 33.40 -6.10 35.61
CA ARG A 189 32.55 -7.28 35.53
C ARG A 189 33.42 -8.54 35.40
N PRO A 190 33.09 -9.65 36.10
CA PRO A 190 33.77 -10.92 35.85
C PRO A 190 33.53 -11.37 34.40
N PRO A 191 34.59 -11.83 33.70
CA PRO A 191 34.48 -12.34 32.33
C PRO A 191 33.43 -13.45 32.24
N ALA A 192 32.54 -13.37 31.25
CA ALA A 192 31.50 -14.39 31.05
C ALA A 192 32.02 -15.55 30.17
N LEU A 193 33.02 -15.28 29.34
CA LEU A 193 33.68 -16.24 28.45
C LEU A 193 35.15 -16.38 28.85
N LEU A 194 35.72 -17.55 28.61
CA LEU A 194 37.15 -17.79 28.83
C LEU A 194 38.02 -16.90 27.93
N CYS A 195 37.53 -16.57 26.72
CA CYS A 195 38.22 -15.65 25.80
C CYS A 195 38.26 -14.18 26.26
N GLU A 196 37.43 -13.79 27.22
CA GLU A 196 37.43 -12.45 27.84
C GLU A 196 38.37 -12.39 29.07
N MET A 197 38.81 -13.54 29.58
CA MET A 197 39.72 -13.62 30.73
C MET A 197 41.16 -13.34 30.31
N ASP A 198 41.91 -12.65 31.18
CA ASP A 198 43.36 -12.63 31.06
C ASP A 198 43.92 -13.98 31.51
N LEU A 199 44.40 -14.77 30.55
CA LEU A 199 45.02 -16.07 30.79
C LEU A 199 46.51 -15.98 31.12
N SER A 200 47.12 -14.78 31.06
CA SER A 200 48.55 -14.60 31.32
C SER A 200 49.00 -15.15 32.68
N PRO A 201 48.28 -14.92 33.81
CA PRO A 201 48.66 -15.48 35.10
C PRO A 201 48.62 -17.01 35.15
N TYR A 202 47.69 -17.62 34.41
CA TYR A 202 47.61 -19.08 34.32
C TYR A 202 48.78 -19.64 33.49
N MET A 203 49.13 -18.98 32.39
CA MET A 203 50.27 -19.36 31.56
C MET A 203 51.60 -19.21 32.29
N GLU A 204 51.75 -18.17 33.11
CA GLU A 204 52.91 -17.99 33.99
C GLU A 204 53.03 -19.14 35.01
N LEU A 205 51.91 -19.57 35.61
CA LEU A 205 51.90 -20.74 36.51
C LEU A 205 52.29 -22.04 35.79
N GLU A 206 51.78 -22.27 34.58
CA GLU A 206 52.19 -23.44 33.79
C GLU A 206 53.66 -23.39 33.40
N GLN A 207 54.20 -22.20 33.12
CA GLN A 207 55.62 -22.02 32.82
C GLN A 207 56.47 -22.33 34.07
N LEU A 208 56.10 -21.81 35.24
CA LEU A 208 56.80 -22.10 36.50
C LEU A 208 56.86 -23.60 36.79
N VAL A 209 55.75 -24.32 36.59
CA VAL A 209 55.71 -25.79 36.76
C VAL A 209 56.63 -26.48 35.75
N THR A 210 56.71 -25.97 34.52
CA THR A 210 57.61 -26.50 33.48
C THR A 210 59.07 -26.31 33.89
N ASP A 211 59.44 -25.11 34.35
CA ASP A 211 60.80 -24.78 34.76
C ASP A 211 61.23 -25.62 35.99
N GLU A 212 60.31 -25.81 36.96
CA GLU A 212 60.54 -26.69 38.11
C GLU A 212 60.75 -28.15 37.69
N LEU A 213 59.96 -28.64 36.72
CA LEU A 213 60.08 -29.98 36.18
C LEU A 213 61.38 -30.17 35.40
N GLU A 214 61.80 -29.19 34.59
CA GLU A 214 63.07 -29.21 33.89
C GLU A 214 64.24 -29.29 34.87
N ARG A 215 64.21 -28.50 35.95
CA ARG A 215 65.21 -28.56 37.01
C ARG A 215 65.21 -29.92 37.72
N TYR A 216 64.03 -30.49 37.98
CA TYR A 216 63.90 -31.84 38.56
C TYR A 216 64.50 -32.91 37.64
N ILE A 217 64.24 -32.85 36.32
CA ILE A 217 64.81 -33.75 35.33
C ILE A 217 66.34 -33.64 35.31
N GLN A 218 66.88 -32.41 35.32
CA GLN A 218 68.33 -32.17 35.37
C GLN A 218 68.98 -32.73 36.65
N GLN A 219 68.31 -32.65 37.80
CA GLN A 219 68.79 -33.21 39.07
C GLN A 219 68.74 -34.74 39.10
N VAL A 220 67.73 -35.35 38.47
CA VAL A 220 67.47 -36.79 38.54
C VAL A 220 68.21 -37.58 37.44
N LEU A 221 68.45 -36.95 36.29
CA LEU A 221 69.13 -37.54 35.14
C LEU A 221 70.32 -36.65 34.69
N PRO A 222 71.37 -36.52 35.52
CA PRO A 222 72.58 -35.83 35.11
C PRO A 222 73.24 -36.62 33.97
N GLY A 223 73.19 -36.08 32.75
CA GLY A 223 73.84 -36.67 31.56
C GLY A 223 72.98 -36.77 30.29
N THR A 224 71.67 -36.56 30.36
CA THR A 224 70.80 -36.65 29.16
C THR A 224 70.52 -35.34 28.45
N VAL A 225 70.99 -34.20 28.96
CA VAL A 225 70.77 -32.89 28.33
C VAL A 225 72.10 -32.26 27.90
N GLN A 226 72.65 -32.77 26.80
CA GLN A 226 73.21 -31.88 25.78
C GLN A 226 72.19 -31.85 24.64
N ALA A 227 71.18 -31.00 24.78
CA ALA A 227 70.46 -30.53 23.61
C ALA A 227 71.39 -29.53 22.89
N PRO A 228 71.58 -29.64 21.56
CA PRO A 228 72.38 -28.68 20.82
C PRO A 228 71.57 -27.37 20.74
N ASP A 229 72.02 -26.36 21.47
CA ASP A 229 71.51 -25.00 21.33
C ASP A 229 71.82 -24.50 19.92
N ALA A 230 70.80 -24.53 19.08
CA ALA A 230 70.68 -23.65 17.94
C ALA A 230 70.35 -22.24 18.45
N ARG A 231 71.36 -21.49 18.90
CA ARG A 231 71.34 -20.02 18.87
C ARG A 231 72.75 -19.50 18.65
N GLY A 232 72.97 -19.00 17.43
CA GLY A 232 74.20 -18.35 17.03
C GLY A 232 74.38 -16.97 17.66
N ALA A 233 75.63 -16.52 17.55
CA ALA A 233 76.13 -15.16 17.67
C ALA A 233 76.10 -14.52 19.07
N SER A 234 77.25 -14.54 19.76
CA SER A 234 78.09 -13.35 19.84
C SER A 234 79.46 -13.69 20.42
N GLU A 235 80.48 -13.14 19.76
CA GLU A 235 81.90 -13.23 20.10
C GLU A 235 82.27 -12.37 21.33
N MET A 236 83.38 -12.78 21.94
CA MET A 236 84.46 -11.96 22.52
C MET A 236 84.30 -11.24 23.88
N ASP A 237 85.12 -11.75 24.80
CA ASP A 237 86.16 -11.01 25.55
C ASP A 237 85.84 -10.42 26.94
N GLY A 238 86.81 -10.56 27.85
CA GLY A 238 86.94 -9.70 29.03
C GLY A 238 87.02 -10.37 30.39
N SER A 239 88.25 -10.69 30.80
CA SER A 239 88.73 -11.15 32.11
C SER A 239 88.25 -10.42 33.39
N GLN A 240 88.26 -11.23 34.48
CA GLN A 240 88.83 -10.97 35.82
C GLN A 240 88.02 -10.33 36.98
N GLU A 241 88.10 -11.10 38.09
CA GLU A 241 88.34 -10.73 39.49
C GLU A 241 87.18 -10.32 40.43
N ALA A 242 86.84 -11.30 41.29
CA ALA A 242 86.87 -11.27 42.76
C ALA A 242 86.22 -10.09 43.51
N THR A 243 85.25 -10.38 44.39
CA THR A 243 85.45 -10.41 45.85
C THR A 243 84.14 -10.60 46.62
N ASP A 244 84.21 -11.55 47.56
CA ASP A 244 83.47 -11.74 48.81
C ASP A 244 82.40 -10.74 49.25
N ARG A 245 81.27 -11.30 49.72
CA ARG A 245 80.76 -11.04 51.09
C ARG A 245 79.78 -12.11 51.56
N THR A 246 80.11 -12.61 52.74
CA THR A 246 79.33 -13.38 53.73
C THR A 246 78.08 -12.59 54.16
N ASP A 247 76.99 -13.07 54.80
CA ASP A 247 76.70 -14.11 55.80
C ASP A 247 75.16 -14.35 55.74
N ALA A 248 74.69 -15.60 55.70
CA ALA A 248 74.09 -16.37 56.82
C ALA A 248 72.57 -16.19 57.04
N GLU A 249 71.80 -17.27 56.81
CA GLU A 249 70.86 -17.82 57.80
C GLU A 249 70.54 -19.30 57.50
N GLN A 250 70.53 -20.09 58.58
CA GLN A 250 70.63 -21.55 58.65
C GLN A 250 69.21 -22.18 58.68
N THR A 251 68.89 -23.27 57.98
CA THR A 251 68.90 -24.70 58.43
C THR A 251 67.85 -25.48 57.58
N PRO A 252 67.83 -26.85 57.53
CA PRO A 252 68.87 -27.82 57.85
C PRO A 252 69.29 -28.71 56.66
N VAL A 253 70.42 -29.36 56.89
CA VAL A 253 71.10 -30.38 56.07
C VAL A 253 70.15 -31.48 55.58
N LEU A 254 69.97 -31.57 54.26
CA LEU A 254 69.65 -32.82 53.58
C LEU A 254 70.94 -33.27 52.89
N GLU A 255 71.51 -34.36 53.39
CA GLU A 255 72.74 -34.97 52.93
C GLU A 255 72.75 -35.11 51.41
N SER A 256 73.60 -34.32 50.77
CA SER A 256 74.01 -34.49 49.39
C SER A 256 74.74 -35.82 49.27
N LEU A 257 74.01 -36.87 48.92
CA LEU A 257 74.57 -38.14 48.48
C LEU A 257 75.18 -37.97 47.09
N GLY A 258 76.50 -37.83 47.07
CA GLY A 258 77.37 -38.49 46.08
C GLY A 258 77.26 -38.00 44.64
N THR A 259 78.10 -37.02 44.32
CA THR A 259 78.51 -36.63 42.98
C THR A 259 79.39 -37.72 42.34
N ASP A 260 78.82 -38.85 41.90
CA ASP A 260 79.57 -39.95 41.24
C ASP A 260 79.10 -40.18 39.79
N GLY A 261 78.73 -39.11 39.07
CA GLY A 261 78.22 -39.23 37.70
C GLY A 261 79.29 -39.58 36.66
N ASP A 262 80.53 -39.15 36.87
CA ASP A 262 81.60 -39.20 35.85
C ASP A 262 82.66 -40.29 36.14
N GLU A 263 82.78 -40.77 37.38
CA GLU A 263 83.71 -41.85 37.76
C GLU A 263 83.17 -43.26 37.43
N LEU A 264 81.85 -43.43 37.23
CA LEU A 264 81.22 -44.75 37.10
C LEU A 264 81.48 -45.48 35.77
N LEU A 265 81.82 -44.77 34.70
CA LEU A 265 82.15 -45.40 33.41
C LEU A 265 83.57 -45.98 33.39
N GLU A 266 84.53 -45.33 34.08
CA GLU A 266 85.85 -45.93 34.33
C GLU A 266 85.76 -47.15 35.27
N ASP A 267 84.72 -47.20 36.12
CA ASP A 267 84.51 -48.25 37.11
C ASP A 267 83.97 -49.57 36.58
N GLN A 268 83.24 -49.61 35.46
CA GLN A 268 82.80 -50.91 34.92
C GLN A 268 84.00 -51.73 34.44
N ASP A 269 84.94 -51.08 33.75
CA ASP A 269 86.18 -51.71 33.33
C ASP A 269 87.09 -52.06 34.52
N SER A 270 87.08 -51.23 35.57
CA SER A 270 87.81 -51.51 36.82
C SER A 270 87.22 -52.73 37.54
N TYR A 271 85.89 -52.85 37.63
CA TYR A 271 85.17 -53.95 38.25
C TYR A 271 85.45 -55.30 37.56
N TRP A 272 85.36 -55.36 36.23
CA TRP A 272 85.66 -56.59 35.50
C TRP A 272 87.13 -57.01 35.62
N LYS A 273 88.04 -56.04 35.69
CA LYS A 273 89.47 -56.29 35.96
C LYS A 273 89.67 -56.84 37.38
N GLU A 274 89.01 -56.29 38.38
CA GLU A 274 89.07 -56.77 39.77
C GLU A 274 88.45 -58.16 39.93
N LEU A 275 87.31 -58.42 39.29
CA LEU A 275 86.71 -59.75 39.30
C LEU A 275 87.66 -60.80 38.69
N SER A 276 88.33 -60.45 37.58
CA SER A 276 89.36 -61.31 36.98
C SER A 276 90.56 -61.52 37.91
N ARG A 277 90.96 -60.51 38.68
CA ARG A 277 92.02 -60.62 39.69
C ARG A 277 91.62 -61.59 40.81
N ILE A 278 90.40 -61.47 41.33
CA ILE A 278 89.86 -62.36 42.37
C ILE A 278 89.79 -63.81 41.87
N GLU A 279 89.30 -64.04 40.65
CA GLU A 279 89.26 -65.39 40.07
C GLU A 279 90.66 -66.01 39.98
N LYS A 280 91.66 -65.25 39.50
CA LYS A 280 93.05 -65.71 39.42
C LYS A 280 93.63 -66.00 40.80
N ALA A 281 93.41 -65.11 41.77
CA ALA A 281 93.88 -65.29 43.14
C ALA A 281 93.29 -66.55 43.78
N HIS A 282 91.99 -66.80 43.60
CA HIS A 282 91.33 -68.00 44.09
C HIS A 282 91.91 -69.28 43.45
N ILE A 283 92.12 -69.28 42.13
CA ILE A 283 92.75 -70.41 41.42
C ILE A 283 94.14 -70.71 41.97
N CYS A 284 94.97 -69.67 42.18
CA CYS A 284 96.32 -69.83 42.72
C CYS A 284 96.29 -70.36 44.16
N ALA A 285 95.49 -69.76 45.03
CA ALA A 285 95.37 -70.18 46.43
C ALA A 285 94.88 -71.63 46.55
N GLN A 286 93.83 -72.02 45.81
CA GLN A 286 93.31 -73.38 45.84
C GLN A 286 94.32 -74.39 45.27
N ARG A 287 95.06 -74.03 44.22
CA ARG A 287 96.13 -74.88 43.69
C ARG A 287 97.23 -75.10 44.74
N GLU A 288 97.64 -74.05 45.45
CA GLU A 288 98.63 -74.14 46.51
C GLU A 288 98.15 -75.01 47.67
N VAL A 289 96.89 -74.86 48.10
CA VAL A 289 96.27 -75.73 49.11
C VAL A 289 96.32 -77.19 48.68
N ILE A 290 95.85 -77.52 47.47
CA ILE A 290 95.85 -78.92 46.97
C ILE A 290 97.28 -79.50 46.92
N VAL A 291 98.24 -78.73 46.40
CA VAL A 291 99.63 -79.18 46.28
C VAL A 291 100.29 -79.35 47.66
N THR A 292 100.04 -78.43 48.59
CA THR A 292 100.61 -78.50 49.94
C THR A 292 99.98 -79.63 50.75
N THR A 293 98.66 -79.80 50.71
CA THR A 293 97.97 -80.93 51.35
C THR A 293 98.50 -82.27 50.82
N ALA A 294 98.61 -82.43 49.50
CA ALA A 294 99.16 -83.65 48.90
C ALA A 294 100.63 -83.91 49.32
N LYS A 295 101.45 -82.86 49.45
CA LYS A 295 102.83 -82.99 49.96
C LYS A 295 102.86 -83.41 51.43
N VAL A 296 102.01 -82.80 52.27
CA VAL A 296 101.91 -83.14 53.69
C VAL A 296 101.47 -84.59 53.86
N GLU A 297 100.40 -85.00 53.18
CA GLU A 297 99.94 -86.40 53.16
C GLU A 297 101.04 -87.35 52.65
N GLY A 298 101.78 -86.94 51.62
CA GLY A 298 102.94 -87.68 51.11
C GLY A 298 104.06 -87.83 52.14
N TYR A 299 104.40 -86.77 52.87
CA TYR A 299 105.40 -86.82 53.96
C TYR A 299 104.92 -87.68 55.13
N CYS A 300 103.63 -87.59 55.51
CA CYS A 300 103.03 -88.44 56.52
C CYS A 300 103.13 -89.92 56.11
N ALA A 301 102.72 -90.27 54.89
CA ALA A 301 102.81 -91.64 54.38
C ALA A 301 104.26 -92.15 54.32
N ALA A 302 105.20 -91.29 53.91
CA ALA A 302 106.63 -91.64 53.87
C ALA A 302 107.18 -91.88 55.29
N LEU A 303 106.80 -91.06 56.26
CA LEU A 303 107.19 -91.20 57.66
C LEU A 303 106.62 -92.48 58.27
N GLU A 304 105.34 -92.78 58.02
CA GLU A 304 104.74 -94.04 58.46
C GLU A 304 105.43 -95.26 57.81
N TRP A 305 105.74 -95.19 56.51
CA TRP A 305 106.45 -96.27 55.82
C TRP A 305 107.86 -96.46 56.39
N ALA A 306 108.59 -95.38 56.64
CA ALA A 306 109.92 -95.43 57.25
C ALA A 306 109.86 -96.05 58.66
N GLN A 307 108.88 -95.67 59.48
CA GLN A 307 108.66 -96.25 60.81
C GLN A 307 108.33 -97.75 60.73
N ARG A 308 107.43 -98.17 59.82
CA ARG A 308 107.11 -99.59 59.61
C ARG A 308 108.33 -100.39 59.14
N THR A 309 109.11 -99.83 58.23
CA THR A 309 110.29 -100.49 57.65
C THR A 309 111.44 -100.58 58.67
N LEU A 310 111.63 -99.55 59.50
CA LEU A 310 112.62 -99.57 60.58
C LEU A 310 112.32 -100.68 61.59
N LYS A 311 111.06 -100.81 62.03
CA LYS A 311 110.62 -101.93 62.88
C LYS A 311 110.90 -103.29 62.24
N ALA A 312 110.54 -103.46 60.97
CA ALA A 312 110.78 -104.71 60.25
C ALA A 312 112.28 -105.03 60.07
N LEU A 313 113.14 -104.01 59.93
CA LEU A 313 114.59 -104.17 59.87
C LEU A 313 115.18 -104.59 61.22
N GLU A 314 114.67 -104.07 62.35
CA GLU A 314 115.07 -104.52 63.69
C GLU A 314 114.75 -106.01 63.90
N GLU A 315 113.64 -106.51 63.33
CA GLU A 315 113.22 -107.91 63.45
C GLU A 315 113.98 -108.87 62.52
N ASN A 316 114.22 -108.52 61.25
CA ASN A 316 114.85 -109.43 60.28
C ASN A 316 115.57 -108.71 59.11
N GLN A 317 116.77 -108.19 59.38
CA GLN A 317 117.54 -107.36 58.44
C GLN A 317 117.78 -108.02 57.07
N HIS A 318 118.20 -109.29 57.03
CA HIS A 318 118.63 -109.93 55.77
C HIS A 318 117.46 -110.17 54.82
N ALA A 319 116.30 -110.57 55.34
CA ALA A 319 115.10 -110.85 54.55
C ALA A 319 114.51 -109.57 53.92
N VAL A 320 114.41 -108.50 54.72
CA VAL A 320 113.86 -107.21 54.28
C VAL A 320 114.74 -106.57 53.20
N LEU A 321 116.07 -106.60 53.35
CA LEU A 321 116.99 -106.05 52.35
C LEU A 321 116.92 -106.80 51.01
N GLN A 322 116.81 -108.13 51.03
CA GLN A 322 116.62 -108.89 49.79
C GLN A 322 115.28 -108.58 49.11
N GLN A 323 114.20 -108.43 49.88
CA GLN A 323 112.88 -108.09 49.35
C GLN A 323 112.85 -106.68 48.74
N LEU A 324 113.49 -105.70 49.39
CA LEU A 324 113.63 -104.33 48.86
C LEU A 324 114.46 -104.31 47.57
N ARG A 325 115.59 -105.05 47.53
CA ARG A 325 116.41 -105.17 46.31
C ARG A 325 115.64 -105.79 45.14
N ARG A 326 114.80 -106.79 45.40
CA ARG A 326 113.94 -107.40 44.36
C ARG A 326 112.83 -106.46 43.88
N ARG A 327 112.27 -105.63 44.76
CA ARG A 327 111.18 -104.70 44.43
C ARG A 327 111.63 -103.35 43.87
N ALA A 328 112.90 -102.98 44.04
CA ALA A 328 113.47 -101.71 43.60
C ALA A 328 113.15 -101.32 42.14
N PRO A 329 113.35 -102.19 41.11
CA PRO A 329 113.04 -101.80 39.73
C PRO A 329 111.55 -101.54 39.49
N MET A 330 110.68 -102.39 40.06
CA MET A 330 109.22 -102.24 39.95
C MET A 330 108.72 -100.96 40.65
N LEU A 331 109.25 -100.64 41.82
CA LEU A 331 108.94 -99.37 42.51
C LEU A 331 109.42 -98.16 41.71
N GLN A 332 110.54 -98.27 41.00
CA GLN A 332 111.07 -97.19 40.18
C GLN A 332 110.21 -96.93 38.92
N GLU A 333 109.71 -97.96 38.26
CA GLU A 333 108.73 -97.84 37.18
C GLU A 333 107.41 -97.23 37.67
N GLN A 334 106.90 -97.70 38.82
CA GLN A 334 105.70 -97.14 39.45
C GLN A 334 105.88 -95.67 39.84
N LEU A 335 107.04 -95.29 40.37
CA LEU A 335 107.36 -93.89 40.65
C LEU A 335 107.36 -93.04 39.39
N HIS A 336 107.86 -93.56 38.26
CA HIS A 336 107.85 -92.83 37.00
C HIS A 336 106.43 -92.66 36.46
N ALA A 337 105.61 -93.71 36.48
CA ALA A 337 104.20 -93.67 36.10
C ALA A 337 103.40 -92.70 36.99
N LEU A 338 103.59 -92.76 38.30
CA LEU A 338 102.94 -91.84 39.26
C LEU A 338 103.37 -90.40 39.03
N ARG A 339 104.66 -90.13 38.77
CA ARG A 339 105.14 -88.79 38.42
C ARG A 339 104.48 -88.27 37.14
N SER A 340 104.37 -89.11 36.11
CA SER A 340 103.69 -88.76 34.86
C SER A 340 102.21 -88.42 35.11
N ASN A 341 101.49 -89.25 35.86
CA ASN A 341 100.09 -89.01 36.23
C ASN A 341 99.94 -87.71 37.03
N ILE A 342 100.80 -87.45 38.02
CA ILE A 342 100.80 -86.20 38.80
C ILE A 342 100.99 -85.00 37.87
N THR A 343 101.94 -85.08 36.93
CA THR A 343 102.14 -83.99 35.96
C THR A 343 100.91 -83.77 35.09
N GLN A 344 100.29 -84.84 34.57
CA GLN A 344 99.08 -84.76 33.75
C GLN A 344 97.89 -84.17 34.52
N THR A 345 97.70 -84.57 35.78
CA THR A 345 96.64 -84.03 36.64
C THR A 345 96.88 -82.55 36.93
N LEU A 346 98.10 -82.13 37.24
CA LEU A 346 98.44 -80.73 37.53
C LEU A 346 98.33 -79.81 36.30
N THR A 347 98.67 -80.29 35.10
CA THR A 347 98.67 -79.45 33.89
C THR A 347 97.35 -79.45 33.14
N HIS A 348 96.62 -80.57 33.09
CA HIS A 348 95.45 -80.70 32.23
C HIS A 348 94.12 -80.83 32.97
N GLN A 349 94.07 -81.56 34.08
CA GLN A 349 92.80 -81.86 34.77
C GLN A 349 92.44 -80.82 35.83
N LEU A 350 93.43 -80.36 36.60
CA LEU A 350 93.20 -79.45 37.72
C LEU A 350 92.83 -78.01 37.29
N PRO A 351 93.50 -77.37 36.30
CA PRO A 351 93.19 -75.99 35.92
C PRO A 351 91.73 -75.71 35.49
N PRO A 352 91.05 -76.53 34.66
CA PRO A 352 89.66 -76.27 34.29
C PRO A 352 88.69 -76.41 35.48
N LEU A 353 88.94 -77.35 36.40
CA LEU A 353 88.13 -77.53 37.61
C LEU A 353 88.26 -76.32 38.55
N LEU A 354 89.49 -75.85 38.76
CA LEU A 354 89.73 -74.64 39.57
C LEU A 354 89.11 -73.39 38.96
N ARG A 355 89.09 -73.26 37.61
CA ARG A 355 88.39 -72.16 36.94
C ARG A 355 86.89 -72.24 37.13
N ALA A 356 86.29 -73.42 37.04
CA ALA A 356 84.86 -73.61 37.25
C ALA A 356 84.47 -73.30 38.71
N GLU A 357 85.30 -73.71 39.66
CA GLU A 357 85.12 -73.40 41.07
C GLU A 357 85.28 -71.90 41.37
N ALA A 358 86.30 -71.24 40.82
CA ALA A 358 86.49 -69.80 40.96
C ALA A 358 85.30 -69.00 40.42
N ARG A 359 84.78 -69.37 39.24
CA ARG A 359 83.57 -68.76 38.67
C ARG A 359 82.32 -69.00 39.53
N ARG A 360 82.22 -70.16 40.16
CA ARG A 360 81.14 -70.45 41.11
C ARG A 360 81.25 -69.57 42.36
N ALA A 361 82.47 -69.33 42.83
CA ALA A 361 82.74 -68.45 43.97
C ALA A 361 82.49 -66.97 43.67
N THR A 362 82.68 -66.51 42.42
CA THR A 362 82.40 -65.12 42.01
C THR A 362 80.93 -64.87 41.65
N ARG A 363 80.11 -65.91 41.43
CA ARG A 363 78.69 -65.79 41.09
C ARG A 363 77.86 -64.90 42.04
N PRO A 364 78.00 -64.97 43.38
CA PRO A 364 77.26 -64.10 44.29
C PRO A 364 77.60 -62.62 44.12
N ILE A 365 78.86 -62.30 43.79
CA ILE A 365 79.32 -60.92 43.54
C ILE A 365 78.63 -60.37 42.29
N LEU A 366 78.61 -61.15 41.21
CA LEU A 366 77.88 -60.80 39.98
C LEU A 366 76.38 -60.64 40.20
N GLN A 367 75.76 -61.55 40.97
CA GLN A 367 74.34 -61.46 41.30
C GLN A 367 74.02 -60.20 42.11
N ARG A 368 74.91 -59.82 43.04
CA ARG A 368 74.77 -58.57 43.80
C ARG A 368 74.88 -57.36 42.88
N GLN A 369 75.86 -57.31 41.98
CA GLN A 369 76.02 -56.19 41.04
C GLN A 369 74.81 -56.05 40.11
N LEU A 370 74.33 -57.16 39.54
CA LEU A 370 73.12 -57.16 38.71
C LEU A 370 71.88 -56.69 39.49
N SER A 371 71.76 -57.08 40.78
CA SER A 371 70.66 -56.61 41.63
C SER A 371 70.74 -55.10 41.93
N LEU A 372 71.95 -54.55 42.07
CA LEU A 372 72.17 -53.12 42.27
C LEU A 372 71.84 -52.33 41.00
N GLU A 373 72.29 -52.80 39.84
CA GLU A 373 71.94 -52.19 38.54
C GLU A 373 70.42 -52.26 38.28
N ALA A 374 69.79 -53.41 38.55
CA ALA A 374 68.34 -53.54 38.43
C ALA A 374 67.60 -52.56 39.36
N ALA A 375 68.06 -52.38 40.60
CA ALA A 375 67.48 -51.41 41.53
C ALA A 375 67.68 -49.96 41.07
N ARG A 376 68.86 -49.62 40.53
CA ARG A 376 69.15 -48.31 39.93
C ARG A 376 68.20 -48.02 38.76
N LEU A 377 68.09 -48.96 37.81
CA LEU A 377 67.21 -48.84 36.65
C LEU A 377 65.73 -48.77 37.04
N GLN A 378 65.30 -49.50 38.07
CA GLN A 378 63.94 -49.38 38.58
C GLN A 378 63.69 -48.01 39.21
N GLY A 379 64.69 -47.45 39.92
CA GLY A 379 64.62 -46.10 40.47
C GLY A 379 64.60 -45.00 39.41
N THR A 380 65.29 -45.17 38.27
CA THR A 380 65.20 -44.24 37.14
C THR A 380 63.88 -44.37 36.41
N ALA A 381 63.39 -45.59 36.18
CA ALA A 381 62.09 -45.83 35.53
C ALA A 381 60.93 -45.19 36.30
N ARG A 382 60.90 -45.34 37.64
CA ARG A 382 59.87 -44.70 38.48
C ARG A 382 59.87 -43.18 38.36
N ARG A 383 61.06 -42.56 38.36
CA ARG A 383 61.18 -41.10 38.24
C ARG A 383 60.81 -40.61 36.83
N GLN A 384 61.07 -41.42 35.80
CA GLN A 384 60.58 -41.14 34.44
C GLN A 384 59.05 -41.22 34.35
N GLU A 385 58.43 -42.19 35.03
CA GLU A 385 56.96 -42.29 35.11
C GLU A 385 56.34 -41.06 35.79
N GLU A 386 56.92 -40.59 36.90
CA GLU A 386 56.47 -39.36 37.60
C GLU A 386 56.54 -38.12 36.69
N VAL A 387 57.65 -37.95 35.96
CA VAL A 387 57.81 -36.85 34.99
C VAL A 387 56.80 -36.97 33.85
N ALA A 388 56.62 -38.18 33.32
CA ALA A 388 55.66 -38.43 32.24
C ALA A 388 54.22 -38.14 32.67
N GLU A 389 53.84 -38.51 33.90
CA GLU A 389 52.54 -38.22 34.48
C GLU A 389 52.34 -36.70 34.64
N ALA A 390 53.34 -35.98 35.17
CA ALA A 390 53.30 -34.53 35.31
C ALA A 390 53.11 -33.83 33.95
N LEU A 391 53.86 -34.23 32.93
CA LEU A 391 53.74 -33.71 31.56
C LEU A 391 52.38 -34.04 30.94
N ALA A 392 51.89 -35.26 31.11
CA ALA A 392 50.57 -35.67 30.60
C ALA A 392 49.45 -34.83 31.24
N ASN A 393 49.54 -34.60 32.56
CA ASN A 393 48.59 -33.75 33.29
C ASN A 393 48.65 -32.30 32.80
N GLN A 394 49.83 -31.71 32.65
CA GLN A 394 49.98 -30.38 32.06
C GLN A 394 49.42 -30.30 30.64
N HIS A 395 49.74 -31.27 29.79
CA HIS A 395 49.25 -31.31 28.43
C HIS A 395 47.73 -31.39 28.36
N SER A 396 47.11 -32.23 29.20
CA SER A 396 45.65 -32.37 29.27
C SER A 396 44.94 -31.06 29.66
N ARG A 397 45.48 -30.34 30.67
CA ARG A 397 44.97 -29.02 31.09
C ARG A 397 45.03 -27.99 29.97
N LEU A 398 46.17 -27.89 29.27
CA LEU A 398 46.34 -27.00 28.12
C LEU A 398 45.43 -27.38 26.95
N GLN A 399 45.27 -28.68 26.66
CA GLN A 399 44.35 -29.15 25.63
C GLN A 399 42.89 -28.78 25.95
N LEU A 400 42.45 -28.98 27.20
CA LEU A 400 41.09 -28.62 27.63
C LEU A 400 40.85 -27.12 27.49
N LEU A 401 41.80 -26.28 27.92
CA LEU A 401 41.75 -24.84 27.74
C LEU A 401 41.65 -24.45 26.26
N GLN A 402 42.48 -25.06 25.40
CA GLN A 402 42.46 -24.82 23.97
C GLN A 402 41.12 -25.24 23.32
N LEU A 403 40.57 -26.39 23.72
CA LEU A 403 39.28 -26.88 23.21
C LEU A 403 38.13 -25.96 23.61
N GLN A 404 38.12 -25.47 24.86
CA GLN A 404 37.13 -24.53 25.34
C GLN A 404 37.19 -23.20 24.57
N LEU A 405 38.39 -22.64 24.37
CA LEU A 405 38.58 -21.42 23.56
C LEU A 405 38.13 -21.62 22.11
N LYS A 406 38.44 -22.77 21.49
CA LYS A 406 37.97 -23.09 20.14
C LYS A 406 36.45 -23.22 20.04
N ARG A 407 35.81 -23.79 21.07
CA ARG A 407 34.35 -23.90 21.15
C ARG A 407 33.72 -22.52 21.27
N GLU A 408 34.18 -21.70 22.22
CA GLU A 408 33.67 -20.33 22.41
C GLU A 408 33.84 -19.49 21.15
N ARG A 409 34.99 -19.59 20.46
CA ARG A 409 35.19 -18.92 19.18
C ARG A 409 34.15 -19.32 18.13
N LYS A 410 33.85 -20.62 17.99
CA LYS A 410 32.80 -21.07 17.07
C LYS A 410 31.42 -20.54 17.45
N GLU A 411 31.09 -20.51 18.74
CA GLU A 411 29.81 -19.97 19.22
C GLU A 411 29.69 -18.47 18.96
N VAL A 412 30.77 -17.71 19.16
CA VAL A 412 30.82 -16.28 18.84
C VAL A 412 30.72 -16.04 17.34
N ASP A 413 31.48 -16.77 16.52
CA ASP A 413 31.45 -16.67 15.05
C ASP A 413 30.04 -17.00 14.51
N GLN A 414 29.34 -17.98 15.09
CA GLN A 414 27.95 -18.31 14.74
C GLN A 414 26.99 -17.18 15.10
N LYS A 415 27.10 -16.62 16.31
CA LYS A 415 26.27 -15.47 16.73
C LYS A 415 26.53 -14.25 15.85
N ASP A 416 27.79 -13.98 15.52
CA ASP A 416 28.17 -12.89 14.61
C ASP A 416 27.57 -13.09 13.21
N ALA A 417 27.60 -14.32 12.66
CA ALA A 417 26.96 -14.63 11.40
C ALA A 417 25.44 -14.41 11.43
N GLN A 418 24.76 -14.85 12.49
CA GLN A 418 23.31 -14.63 12.67
C GLN A 418 22.97 -13.14 12.80
N LEU A 419 23.77 -12.37 13.53
CA LEU A 419 23.58 -10.93 13.67
C LEU A 419 23.79 -10.21 12.33
N ARG A 420 24.79 -10.61 11.54
CA ARG A 420 25.00 -10.07 10.19
C ARG A 420 23.84 -10.38 9.25
N GLU A 421 23.31 -11.61 9.28
CA GLU A 421 22.14 -11.99 8.47
C GLU A 421 20.90 -11.15 8.83
N MET A 422 20.66 -10.95 10.13
CA MET A 422 19.58 -10.07 10.60
C MET A 422 19.81 -8.62 10.18
N GLU A 423 21.04 -8.11 10.26
CA GLU A 423 21.39 -6.76 9.80
C GLU A 423 21.14 -6.60 8.30
N THR A 424 21.53 -7.58 7.47
CA THR A 424 21.27 -7.57 6.03
C THR A 424 19.78 -7.61 5.73
N GLY A 425 19.02 -8.51 6.38
CA GLY A 425 17.57 -8.59 6.22
C GLY A 425 16.88 -7.29 6.63
N MET A 426 17.27 -6.68 7.74
CA MET A 426 16.73 -5.37 8.17
C MET A 426 17.06 -4.25 7.18
N LYS A 427 18.25 -4.26 6.56
CA LYS A 427 18.62 -3.30 5.51
C LYS A 427 17.76 -3.48 4.26
N GLU A 428 17.54 -4.72 3.82
CA GLU A 428 16.69 -5.06 2.68
C GLU A 428 15.22 -4.67 2.92
N PHE A 429 14.68 -4.95 4.11
CA PHE A 429 13.34 -4.49 4.49
C PHE A 429 13.25 -2.98 4.51
N ARG A 430 14.29 -2.29 5.00
CA ARG A 430 14.33 -0.82 4.99
C ARG A 430 14.36 -0.27 3.56
N THR A 431 15.14 -0.85 2.66
CA THR A 431 15.17 -0.41 1.24
C THR A 431 13.83 -0.67 0.57
N MET A 432 13.21 -1.84 0.79
CA MET A 432 11.87 -2.15 0.27
C MET A 432 10.82 -1.16 0.78
N LEU A 433 10.82 -0.84 2.08
CA LEU A 433 9.92 0.16 2.66
C LEU A 433 10.18 1.56 2.09
N GLN A 434 11.44 1.91 1.85
CA GLN A 434 11.82 3.20 1.25
C GLN A 434 11.31 3.29 -0.19
N GLU A 435 11.52 2.26 -1.01
CA GLU A 435 11.02 2.16 -2.39
C GLU A 435 9.49 2.26 -2.43
N LEU A 436 8.81 1.55 -1.53
CA LEU A 436 7.36 1.58 -1.41
C LEU A 436 6.87 2.98 -1.00
N GLN A 437 7.56 3.63 -0.05
CA GLN A 437 7.27 4.99 0.36
C GLN A 437 7.47 5.98 -0.80
N ASP A 438 8.54 5.84 -1.58
CA ASP A 438 8.84 6.70 -2.71
C ASP A 438 7.86 6.48 -3.86
N TYR A 439 7.44 5.23 -4.13
CA TYR A 439 6.34 4.91 -5.04
C TYR A 439 5.03 5.65 -4.67
N PHE A 440 4.66 5.67 -3.38
CA PHE A 440 3.46 6.39 -2.93
C PHE A 440 3.63 7.92 -2.93
N LYS A 441 4.85 8.44 -2.72
CA LYS A 441 5.14 9.89 -2.89
C LYS A 441 5.04 10.30 -4.36
N ASP A 442 5.49 9.45 -5.28
CA ASP A 442 5.38 9.68 -6.72
C ASP A 442 3.93 9.59 -7.21
N ALA A 443 3.12 8.67 -6.66
CA ALA A 443 1.70 8.59 -6.94
C ALA A 443 0.92 9.85 -6.49
N ASN A 444 1.30 10.43 -5.35
CA ASN A 444 0.65 11.64 -4.82
C ASN A 444 1.17 12.94 -5.45
N SER A 445 2.38 12.95 -6.01
CA SER A 445 2.93 14.08 -6.79
C SER A 445 2.61 13.99 -8.28
N SER A 446 2.18 12.82 -8.76
CA SER A 446 1.64 12.57 -10.09
C SER A 446 0.12 12.75 -10.14
N HIS A 447 -0.35 13.97 -9.90
CA HIS A 447 -1.43 14.53 -10.72
C HIS A 447 -0.89 15.01 -12.09
N LYS A 448 0.12 14.33 -12.64
CA LYS A 448 0.31 14.35 -14.08
C LYS A 448 -0.87 13.60 -14.66
N HIS A 449 -1.79 14.36 -15.23
CA HIS A 449 -2.73 13.91 -16.24
C HIS A 449 -2.14 12.69 -16.96
N CYS A 450 -2.76 11.52 -16.79
CA CYS A 450 -2.62 10.51 -17.82
C CYS A 450 -2.86 11.23 -19.16
N PRO A 451 -2.02 11.05 -20.18
CA PRO A 451 -2.40 11.46 -21.51
C PRO A 451 -3.43 10.44 -22.01
N ARG A 452 -4.61 10.40 -21.39
CA ARG A 452 -5.84 10.09 -22.11
C ARG A 452 -6.24 11.37 -22.83
N THR A 453 -5.32 11.86 -23.65
CA THR A 453 -5.58 12.97 -24.56
C THR A 453 -6.64 12.53 -25.55
N TRP A 454 -6.82 11.23 -25.79
CA TRP A 454 -7.78 10.68 -26.74
C TRP A 454 -8.99 10.07 -26.04
N VAL A 455 -10.17 10.40 -26.56
CA VAL A 455 -11.45 9.78 -26.23
C VAL A 455 -11.38 8.32 -26.69
N ASP A 456 -11.48 7.39 -25.74
CA ASP A 456 -11.57 5.95 -26.04
C ASP A 456 -12.85 5.68 -26.82
N ALA A 457 -12.78 4.87 -27.89
CA ALA A 457 -13.94 4.51 -28.71
C ALA A 457 -15.04 3.78 -27.92
N LYS A 458 -14.72 3.27 -26.72
CA LYS A 458 -15.68 2.67 -25.79
C LYS A 458 -16.40 3.70 -24.91
N ASP A 459 -15.94 4.94 -24.85
CA ASP A 459 -16.59 6.00 -24.10
C ASP A 459 -17.68 6.66 -24.95
N HIS A 460 -18.80 5.94 -25.09
CA HIS A 460 -19.95 6.37 -25.88
C HIS A 460 -20.51 7.74 -25.44
N SER A 461 -20.32 8.10 -24.17
CA SER A 461 -20.72 9.39 -23.61
C SER A 461 -19.93 10.55 -24.21
N ALA A 462 -18.60 10.42 -24.23
CA ALA A 462 -17.70 11.43 -24.78
C ALA A 462 -17.83 11.55 -26.31
N VAL A 463 -17.98 10.41 -27.01
CA VAL A 463 -18.23 10.38 -28.46
C VAL A 463 -19.55 11.08 -28.81
N ARG A 464 -20.64 10.78 -28.09
CA ARG A 464 -21.94 11.42 -28.33
C ARG A 464 -21.92 12.93 -28.04
N LEU A 465 -21.18 13.36 -27.01
CA LEU A 465 -20.99 14.77 -26.71
C LEU A 465 -20.26 15.51 -27.84
N TRP A 466 -19.23 14.89 -28.40
CA TRP A 466 -18.52 15.43 -29.56
C TRP A 466 -19.43 15.54 -30.79
N ASP A 467 -20.22 14.50 -31.08
CA ASP A 467 -21.17 14.49 -32.20
C ASP A 467 -22.24 15.59 -32.05
N MET A 468 -22.70 15.86 -30.82
CA MET A 468 -23.66 16.93 -30.54
C MET A 468 -23.03 18.34 -30.72
N LEU A 469 -21.74 18.49 -30.44
CA LEU A 469 -21.05 19.78 -30.53
C LEU A 469 -20.62 20.14 -31.96
N VAL A 470 -20.22 19.16 -32.78
CA VAL A 470 -19.62 19.40 -34.10
C VAL A 470 -20.58 19.07 -35.26
N GLY A 471 -21.63 18.28 -35.01
CA GLY A 471 -22.56 17.81 -36.03
C GLY A 471 -22.00 16.64 -36.85
N GLN A 472 -22.89 15.83 -37.43
CA GLN A 472 -22.52 14.58 -38.14
C GLN A 472 -21.88 14.79 -39.53
N ASP A 473 -21.77 16.03 -40.00
CA ASP A 473 -21.48 16.36 -41.40
C ASP A 473 -19.99 16.56 -41.74
N GLN A 474 -19.06 16.36 -40.80
CA GLN A 474 -17.63 16.41 -41.09
C GLN A 474 -17.01 15.02 -41.18
N GLU A 475 -16.43 14.70 -42.34
CA GLU A 475 -15.76 13.44 -42.64
C GLU A 475 -14.74 13.05 -41.55
N LYS A 476 -15.02 11.93 -40.87
CA LYS A 476 -14.10 11.00 -40.20
C LYS A 476 -12.79 11.60 -39.68
N ARG A 477 -12.85 12.50 -38.70
CA ARG A 477 -11.73 12.67 -37.76
C ARG A 477 -11.77 11.54 -36.74
N LEU A 478 -10.98 10.49 -37.00
CA LEU A 478 -10.94 9.24 -36.24
C LEU A 478 -10.43 9.37 -34.79
N PHE A 479 -10.01 10.57 -34.36
CA PHE A 479 -9.45 10.77 -33.03
C PHE A 479 -9.95 12.11 -32.45
N CYS A 480 -10.81 12.02 -31.45
CA CYS A 480 -11.30 13.15 -30.65
C CYS A 480 -10.50 13.23 -29.35
N SER A 481 -10.11 14.44 -28.93
CA SER A 481 -9.48 14.65 -27.63
C SER A 481 -10.42 15.29 -26.62
N TYR A 482 -10.24 14.98 -25.33
CA TYR A 482 -11.02 15.65 -24.26
C TYR A 482 -10.79 17.16 -24.25
N GLU A 483 -9.58 17.62 -24.57
CA GLU A 483 -9.24 19.04 -24.73
C GLU A 483 -10.00 19.69 -25.90
N ALA A 484 -10.23 18.97 -27.00
CA ALA A 484 -11.00 19.50 -28.12
C ALA A 484 -12.50 19.64 -27.76
N ILE A 485 -13.07 18.68 -27.02
CA ILE A 485 -14.43 18.79 -26.48
C ILE A 485 -14.54 20.01 -25.55
N GLU A 486 -13.56 20.21 -24.66
CA GLU A 486 -13.51 21.34 -23.75
C GLU A 486 -13.44 22.69 -24.49
N ALA A 487 -12.64 22.76 -25.56
CA ALA A 487 -12.55 23.96 -26.40
C ALA A 487 -13.88 24.29 -27.08
N GLN A 488 -14.57 23.30 -27.64
CA GLN A 488 -15.89 23.48 -28.28
C GLN A 488 -16.97 23.88 -27.26
N CYS A 489 -16.99 23.25 -26.10
CA CYS A 489 -17.87 23.65 -24.99
C CYS A 489 -17.60 25.09 -24.55
N SER A 490 -16.33 25.49 -24.45
CA SER A 490 -15.94 26.85 -24.06
C SER A 490 -16.35 27.88 -25.09
N GLN A 491 -16.24 27.56 -26.39
CA GLN A 491 -16.73 28.40 -27.48
C GLN A 491 -18.25 28.60 -27.39
N LEU A 492 -19.01 27.53 -27.18
CA LEU A 492 -20.47 27.59 -27.06
C LEU A 492 -20.93 28.41 -25.84
N VAL A 493 -20.21 28.31 -24.72
CA VAL A 493 -20.43 29.17 -23.54
C VAL A 493 -20.17 30.64 -23.86
N GLN A 494 -19.15 30.93 -24.65
CA GLN A 494 -18.84 32.30 -25.06
C GLN A 494 -19.90 32.85 -26.03
N GLU A 495 -20.35 32.05 -26.99
CA GLU A 495 -21.44 32.40 -27.91
C GLU A 495 -22.75 32.67 -27.16
N LYS A 496 -23.08 31.83 -26.17
CA LYS A 496 -24.21 32.06 -25.26
C LYS A 496 -24.09 33.40 -24.54
N LYS A 497 -22.92 33.72 -23.97
CA LYS A 497 -22.69 35.01 -23.30
C LYS A 497 -22.85 36.20 -24.25
N VAL A 498 -22.40 36.07 -25.49
CA VAL A 498 -22.55 37.10 -26.52
C VAL A 498 -24.03 37.30 -26.88
N LEU A 499 -24.79 36.22 -27.05
CA LEU A 499 -26.24 36.27 -27.32
C LEU A 499 -27.03 36.83 -26.13
N GLU A 500 -26.69 36.45 -24.91
CA GLU A 500 -27.28 37.02 -23.69
C GLU A 500 -26.98 38.51 -23.57
N ALA A 501 -25.78 38.95 -23.93
CA ALA A 501 -25.43 40.38 -23.96
C ALA A 501 -26.18 41.13 -25.08
N GLN A 502 -26.43 40.51 -26.23
CA GLN A 502 -27.25 41.08 -27.30
C GLN A 502 -28.73 41.16 -26.91
N LEU A 503 -29.25 40.19 -26.16
CA LEU A 503 -30.62 40.21 -25.64
C LEU A 503 -30.80 41.21 -24.48
N ALA A 504 -29.77 41.37 -23.65
CA ALA A 504 -29.76 42.33 -22.55
C ALA A 504 -29.51 43.78 -23.00
N ALA A 505 -29.15 44.00 -24.27
CA ALA A 505 -29.03 45.34 -24.83
C ALA A 505 -30.44 45.97 -24.96
N PRO A 506 -30.69 47.13 -24.34
CA PRO A 506 -32.00 47.76 -24.38
C PRO A 506 -32.35 48.18 -25.82
N VAL A 507 -33.51 47.74 -26.30
CA VAL A 507 -34.06 48.16 -27.59
C VAL A 507 -34.24 49.68 -27.55
N PRO A 508 -33.65 50.46 -28.47
CA PRO A 508 -33.58 51.93 -28.37
C PRO A 508 -34.95 52.65 -28.39
N GLN A 509 -36.05 51.93 -28.64
CA GLN A 509 -37.41 52.45 -28.69
C GLN A 509 -38.16 52.35 -27.35
N LEU A 510 -37.67 51.57 -26.37
CA LEU A 510 -38.32 51.38 -25.07
C LEU A 510 -38.50 52.67 -24.25
N PRO A 511 -37.49 53.57 -24.11
CA PRO A 511 -37.65 54.78 -23.30
C PRO A 511 -38.68 55.75 -23.90
N ALA A 512 -38.76 55.80 -25.23
CA ALA A 512 -39.74 56.61 -25.95
C ALA A 512 -41.16 56.04 -25.74
N LEU A 513 -41.31 54.72 -25.78
CA LEU A 513 -42.59 54.06 -25.54
C LEU A 513 -43.05 54.22 -24.08
N GLU A 514 -42.15 54.00 -23.13
CA GLU A 514 -42.40 54.16 -21.68
C GLU A 514 -42.87 55.58 -21.35
N SER A 515 -42.19 56.60 -21.88
CA SER A 515 -42.61 57.99 -21.69
C SER A 515 -44.00 58.30 -22.29
N SER A 516 -44.34 57.70 -23.44
CA SER A 516 -45.66 57.87 -24.06
C SER A 516 -46.77 57.20 -23.26
N THR A 517 -46.53 56.01 -22.71
CA THR A 517 -47.46 55.33 -21.79
C THR A 517 -47.63 56.09 -20.48
N GLU A 518 -46.58 56.70 -19.95
CA GLU A 518 -46.64 57.47 -18.70
C GLU A 518 -47.42 58.79 -18.86
N VAL A 519 -47.41 59.39 -20.06
CA VAL A 519 -48.27 60.54 -20.40
C VAL A 519 -49.75 60.12 -20.48
N LEU A 520 -50.05 58.99 -21.13
CA LEU A 520 -51.42 58.45 -21.19
C LEU A 520 -51.93 58.07 -19.79
N TYR A 521 -51.06 57.50 -18.95
CA TYR A 521 -51.39 57.15 -17.57
C TYR A 521 -51.77 58.38 -16.75
N ARG A 522 -51.04 59.49 -16.89
CA ARG A 522 -51.36 60.76 -16.22
C ARG A 522 -52.62 61.46 -16.73
N GLN A 523 -53.09 61.14 -17.94
CA GLN A 523 -54.33 61.69 -18.49
C GLN A 523 -55.57 60.89 -18.09
N LEU A 524 -55.43 59.57 -17.93
CA LEU A 524 -56.52 58.67 -17.55
C LEU A 524 -56.75 58.60 -16.04
N TYR A 525 -55.73 58.91 -15.24
CA TYR A 525 -55.78 58.83 -13.78
C TYR A 525 -55.53 60.19 -13.13
N ASP A 526 -56.32 60.54 -12.12
CA ASP A 526 -56.06 61.71 -11.29
C ASP A 526 -54.97 61.44 -10.24
N SER A 527 -54.61 62.46 -9.45
CA SER A 527 -53.57 62.39 -8.40
C SER A 527 -53.84 61.35 -7.31
N SER A 528 -55.01 60.69 -7.32
CA SER A 528 -55.39 59.61 -6.42
C SER A 528 -55.41 58.22 -7.10
N ASN A 529 -54.91 58.09 -8.33
CA ASN A 529 -54.93 56.87 -9.15
C ASN A 529 -56.34 56.30 -9.38
N GLN A 530 -57.35 57.16 -9.56
CA GLN A 530 -58.69 56.74 -9.99
C GLN A 530 -58.94 57.08 -11.47
N LEU A 531 -59.50 56.12 -12.20
CA LEU A 531 -59.72 56.20 -13.65
C LEU A 531 -60.86 57.18 -13.96
N GLN A 532 -60.56 58.34 -14.56
CA GLN A 532 -61.55 59.36 -14.90
C GLN A 532 -62.10 59.14 -16.33
N LEU A 533 -63.19 58.39 -16.44
CA LEU A 533 -63.86 58.10 -17.73
C LEU A 533 -64.93 59.13 -18.13
N SER A 534 -65.18 60.17 -17.32
CA SER A 534 -66.25 61.14 -17.58
C SER A 534 -65.84 62.55 -17.15
N SER A 535 -66.06 63.54 -18.03
CA SER A 535 -65.71 64.94 -17.77
C SER A 535 -66.54 65.53 -16.62
N PRO A 536 -65.97 66.46 -15.82
CA PRO A 536 -66.66 67.06 -14.67
C PRO A 536 -67.96 67.79 -15.02
N GLU A 537 -68.16 68.13 -16.30
CA GLU A 537 -69.37 68.75 -16.83
C GLU A 537 -70.53 67.76 -16.91
N ILE A 538 -70.27 66.50 -17.31
CA ILE A 538 -71.30 65.46 -17.45
C ILE A 538 -71.82 65.03 -16.07
N THR A 539 -70.93 64.92 -15.09
CA THR A 539 -71.29 64.55 -13.71
C THR A 539 -72.22 65.58 -13.06
N LYS A 540 -72.04 66.86 -13.39
CA LYS A 540 -72.87 67.96 -12.87
C LYS A 540 -74.29 67.93 -13.44
N VAL A 541 -74.42 67.59 -14.73
CA VAL A 541 -75.72 67.43 -15.40
C VAL A 541 -76.46 66.21 -14.87
N MET A 542 -75.77 65.09 -14.62
CA MET A 542 -76.39 63.90 -14.03
C MET A 542 -76.93 64.14 -12.61
N GLN A 543 -76.22 64.93 -11.80
CA GLN A 543 -76.69 65.31 -10.45
C GLN A 543 -77.94 66.20 -10.49
N GLN A 544 -78.04 67.11 -11.46
CA GLN A 544 -79.24 67.93 -11.65
C GLN A 544 -80.45 67.10 -12.10
N LEU A 545 -80.22 66.07 -12.93
CA LEU A 545 -81.28 65.18 -13.39
C LEU A 545 -81.84 64.32 -12.24
N THR A 546 -80.96 63.86 -11.34
CA THR A 546 -81.37 63.06 -10.18
C THR A 546 -82.22 63.87 -9.20
N THR A 547 -81.85 65.12 -8.92
CA THR A 547 -82.66 65.99 -8.05
C THR A 547 -84.06 66.24 -8.61
N LEU A 548 -84.19 66.40 -9.93
CA LEU A 548 -85.47 66.66 -10.59
C LEU A 548 -86.36 65.41 -10.62
N GLN A 549 -85.74 64.23 -10.68
CA GLN A 549 -86.43 62.94 -10.57
C GLN A 549 -86.99 62.71 -9.17
N ASP A 550 -86.25 63.08 -8.13
CA ASP A 550 -86.69 62.94 -6.73
C ASP A 550 -87.88 63.87 -6.42
N ASP A 551 -87.85 65.12 -6.92
CA ASP A 551 -88.97 66.07 -6.77
C ASP A 551 -90.26 65.57 -7.43
N LEU A 552 -90.15 64.94 -8.60
CA LEU A 552 -91.30 64.37 -9.31
C LEU A 552 -91.88 63.15 -8.58
N HIS A 553 -91.01 62.34 -7.96
CA HIS A 553 -91.44 61.23 -7.12
C HIS A 553 -92.23 61.73 -5.90
N GLN A 554 -91.78 62.81 -5.26
CA GLN A 554 -92.46 63.40 -4.10
C GLN A 554 -93.86 63.93 -4.47
N MET A 555 -93.99 64.63 -5.61
CA MET A 555 -95.29 65.11 -6.09
C MET A 555 -96.28 63.98 -6.38
N LEU A 556 -95.82 62.85 -6.92
CA LEU A 556 -96.67 61.68 -7.17
C LEU A 556 -97.17 61.04 -5.87
N VAL A 557 -96.32 60.99 -4.84
CA VAL A 557 -96.68 60.47 -3.52
C VAL A 557 -97.75 61.34 -2.86
N ASP A 558 -97.60 62.66 -2.93
CA ASP A 558 -98.55 63.61 -2.34
C ASP A 558 -99.93 63.50 -3.02
N LEU A 559 -99.98 63.39 -4.35
CA LEU A 559 -101.22 63.24 -5.11
C LEU A 559 -101.91 61.89 -4.81
N LEU A 560 -101.14 60.82 -4.63
CA LEU A 560 -101.65 59.53 -4.17
C LEU A 560 -102.25 59.61 -2.75
N SER A 561 -101.66 60.43 -1.87
CA SER A 561 -102.17 60.64 -0.52
C SER A 561 -103.53 61.37 -0.53
N ASP A 562 -103.67 62.41 -1.37
CA ASP A 562 -104.92 63.15 -1.55
C ASP A 562 -106.05 62.28 -2.11
N LEU A 563 -105.75 61.43 -3.10
CA LEU A 563 -106.72 60.49 -3.65
C LEU A 563 -107.18 59.45 -2.61
N LYS A 564 -106.28 59.02 -1.71
CA LYS A 564 -106.66 58.13 -0.60
C LYS A 564 -107.57 58.82 0.40
N VAL A 565 -107.34 60.10 0.70
CA VAL A 565 -108.22 60.89 1.58
C VAL A 565 -109.61 61.04 0.94
N LYS A 566 -109.68 61.41 -0.35
CA LYS A 566 -110.96 61.52 -1.08
C LYS A 566 -111.71 60.19 -1.18
N ARG A 567 -110.99 59.08 -1.33
CA ARG A 567 -111.58 57.74 -1.28
C ARG A 567 -112.21 57.44 0.08
N LYS A 568 -111.54 57.78 1.18
CA LYS A 568 -112.09 57.60 2.54
C LYS A 568 -113.32 58.48 2.79
N SER A 569 -113.38 59.70 2.26
CA SER A 569 -114.59 60.53 2.39
C SER A 569 -115.80 59.98 1.64
N LEU A 570 -115.58 59.18 0.58
CA LEU A 570 -116.64 58.51 -0.18
C LEU A 570 -117.20 57.24 0.50
N GLU A 571 -116.60 56.77 1.60
CA GLU A 571 -117.17 55.66 2.40
C GLU A 571 -118.34 56.12 3.30
N ASN A 572 -118.53 57.43 3.48
CA ASN A 572 -119.68 57.96 4.20
C ASN A 572 -120.95 57.84 3.33
N PRO A 573 -121.99 57.11 3.76
CA PRO A 573 -123.15 56.80 2.92
C PRO A 573 -123.88 58.05 2.43
N ILE A 574 -123.85 59.15 3.19
CA ILE A 574 -124.49 60.42 2.80
C ILE A 574 -123.75 61.06 1.61
N VAL A 575 -122.43 61.16 1.69
CA VAL A 575 -121.57 61.73 0.63
C VAL A 575 -121.58 60.84 -0.62
N GLN A 576 -121.73 59.52 -0.44
CA GLN A 576 -121.86 58.59 -1.54
C GLN A 576 -123.21 58.71 -2.25
N THR A 577 -124.31 58.96 -1.53
CA THR A 577 -125.60 59.28 -2.14
C THR A 577 -125.56 60.61 -2.91
N GLU A 578 -124.94 61.66 -2.35
CA GLU A 578 -124.76 62.94 -3.06
C GLU A 578 -123.89 62.78 -4.31
N HIS A 579 -122.77 62.05 -4.22
CA HIS A 579 -121.92 61.75 -5.37
C HIS A 579 -122.68 60.96 -6.43
N ASN A 580 -123.46 59.95 -6.06
CA ASN A 580 -124.23 59.15 -7.00
C ASN A 580 -125.34 59.97 -7.66
N LEU A 581 -126.01 60.87 -6.93
CA LEU A 581 -126.96 61.83 -7.51
C LEU A 581 -126.26 62.81 -8.47
N TYR A 582 -125.07 63.30 -8.11
CA TYR A 582 -124.27 64.16 -8.99
C TYR A 582 -123.84 63.43 -10.26
N VAL A 583 -123.42 62.17 -10.16
CA VAL A 583 -123.09 61.33 -11.32
C VAL A 583 -124.32 61.04 -12.17
N TYR A 584 -125.47 60.70 -11.57
CA TYR A 584 -126.71 60.47 -12.32
C TYR A 584 -127.22 61.73 -13.02
N TYR A 585 -127.06 62.91 -12.42
CA TYR A 585 -127.37 64.19 -13.06
C TYR A 585 -126.60 64.41 -14.37
N TYR A 586 -125.32 64.03 -14.45
CA TYR A 586 -124.52 64.22 -15.66
C TYR A 586 -124.53 63.03 -16.62
N CYS A 587 -124.73 61.81 -16.12
CA CYS A 587 -124.50 60.59 -16.91
C CYS A 587 -125.77 59.78 -17.19
N ASN A 588 -126.89 59.98 -16.47
CA ASN A 588 -128.09 59.16 -16.65
C ASN A 588 -129.36 59.77 -16.02
N GLU A 589 -130.05 60.62 -16.78
CA GLU A 589 -131.20 61.40 -16.30
C GLU A 589 -132.41 60.52 -15.94
N ASP A 590 -132.64 59.42 -16.66
CA ASP A 590 -133.77 58.52 -16.40
C ASP A 590 -133.62 57.77 -15.06
N ARG A 591 -132.39 57.38 -14.68
CA ARG A 591 -132.10 56.80 -13.35
C ARG A 591 -132.21 57.83 -12.23
N LEU A 592 -131.85 59.08 -12.49
CA LEU A 592 -132.05 60.15 -11.52
C LEU A 592 -133.55 60.33 -11.23
N ARG A 593 -134.38 60.34 -12.28
CA ARG A 593 -135.83 60.46 -12.16
C ARG A 593 -136.42 59.30 -11.35
N GLU A 594 -136.03 58.06 -11.64
CA GLU A 594 -136.48 56.88 -10.85
C GLU A 594 -136.08 56.97 -9.38
N VAL A 595 -134.83 57.33 -9.05
CA VAL A 595 -134.35 57.40 -7.67
C VAL A 595 -135.00 58.56 -6.90
N VAL A 596 -135.24 59.69 -7.54
CA VAL A 596 -135.97 60.82 -6.95
C VAL A 596 -137.44 60.48 -6.75
N GLU A 597 -138.10 59.84 -7.73
CA GLU A 597 -139.49 59.37 -7.59
C GLU A 597 -139.63 58.30 -6.49
N GLU A 598 -138.64 57.42 -6.31
CA GLU A 598 -138.62 56.42 -5.24
C GLU A 598 -138.41 57.07 -3.86
N LEU A 599 -137.56 58.10 -3.77
CA LEU A 599 -137.40 58.92 -2.55
C LEU A 599 -138.67 59.71 -2.23
N GLU A 600 -139.33 60.29 -3.23
CA GLU A 600 -140.63 60.97 -3.06
C GLU A 600 -141.72 59.98 -2.62
N LYS A 601 -141.76 58.78 -3.19
CA LYS A 601 -142.65 57.69 -2.73
C LYS A 601 -142.34 57.24 -1.32
N GLN A 602 -141.08 57.16 -0.91
CA GLN A 602 -140.70 56.83 0.48
C GLN A 602 -141.09 57.92 1.48
N VAL A 603 -141.05 59.19 1.07
CA VAL A 603 -141.54 60.33 1.88
C VAL A 603 -143.08 60.37 1.94
N LEU A 604 -143.77 59.95 0.86
CA LEU A 604 -145.23 59.86 0.83
C LEU A 604 -145.76 58.60 1.54
N ALA A 605 -145.02 57.48 1.53
CA ALA A 605 -145.33 56.25 2.27
C ALA A 605 -145.02 56.35 3.77
N SER A 606 -144.24 57.34 4.19
CA SER A 606 -144.03 57.69 5.61
C SER A 606 -145.03 58.73 6.13
N SER A 607 -146.05 59.08 5.32
CA SER A 607 -147.12 60.03 5.65
C SER A 607 -148.52 59.40 5.73
N GLN A 608 -148.63 58.08 5.93
CA GLN A 608 -149.85 57.38 6.38
C GLN A 608 -149.68 56.77 7.76
#